data_AF-K1QWC2-F1
#
_entry.id   AF-K1QWC2-F1
#
_cell.length_a   1.000
_cell.length_b   1.000
_cell.length_c   1.000
_cell.angle_alpha   90.00
_cell.angle_beta   90.00
_cell.angle_gamma   90.00
#
_symmetry.space_group_name_H-M   'P 1'
#
loop_
_entity.id
_entity.type
_entity.pdbx_description
1 polymer ?
#
loop_
_entity_poly.entity_id
_entity_poly.type
_entity_poly.pdbx_seq_one_letter_code
_entity_poly.pdbx_strand_id
1 'polypeptide(L)'
;MFKANETGSPRSVNPNFPRSCTAMQLNRDSSWSISMASAFPEEDLDESCDNCGEDRVCYCLKCMLSLCKKCKDSHAHSEEGHDILDLPPLEQNMPMCAQHNDRESTLYCWGCQVPTCEECARENHLKEGHDVVEMTTAALIKRNQLIRDFAEEKNKLTPQLQSQVKNIEEGVEAYKAYFQNLKDAMTAQAEKLKQMVNEVVEERQRELKEMEKNSAIILQEQRQKLEDHVAEIHDTINEYRETEQSGDPEKIKEFADKNMDKISRLKQFPEMVKVTPPTYESAKVDVDFIREMFGTLVFKEHTWSTDERLKIPDHDELIQLPTIEKEEVRKKFGTLVVTEAEPTEEDPQENQRTEETNPPVEPEGDREVSESVISDDEDIPRETDETQFI
;
A
#
# COMPACT_ATOMS: atom_id res chain seq x y z
N MET A 1 14.00 14.52 69.31
CA MET A 1 13.13 15.28 70.23
C MET A 1 11.69 14.83 69.99
N PHE A 2 11.21 13.90 70.81
CA PHE A 2 10.02 14.02 71.69
C PHE A 2 8.70 13.82 70.94
N LYS A 3 7.77 12.94 71.32
CA LYS A 3 7.72 11.90 72.36
C LYS A 3 6.44 11.09 72.08
N ALA A 4 6.47 9.80 72.38
CA ALA A 4 5.26 9.02 72.63
C ALA A 4 4.43 9.65 73.76
N ASN A 5 3.11 9.45 73.74
CA ASN A 5 2.33 9.48 74.96
C ASN A 5 1.14 8.52 74.85
N GLU A 6 1.28 7.39 75.52
CA GLU A 6 0.19 6.57 76.01
C GLU A 6 -0.49 7.30 77.17
N THR A 7 -1.81 7.31 77.22
CA THR A 7 -2.58 7.38 78.47
C THR A 7 -3.83 6.53 78.32
N GLY A 8 -4.07 5.66 79.30
CA GLY A 8 -5.08 4.60 79.25
C GLY A 8 -6.51 5.02 79.61
N SER A 9 -7.44 4.16 79.15
CA SER A 9 -8.71 3.62 79.71
C SER A 9 -9.45 4.38 80.84
N PRO A 10 -10.81 4.31 80.98
CA PRO A 10 -11.63 3.12 80.67
C PRO A 10 -13.07 3.34 80.14
N ARG A 11 -13.66 2.24 79.62
CA ARG A 11 -15.09 1.88 79.56
C ARG A 11 -16.08 2.88 78.93
N SER A 12 -16.63 2.47 77.79
CA SER A 12 -18.09 2.50 77.58
C SER A 12 -18.51 1.37 76.66
N VAL A 13 -19.24 0.41 77.22
CA VAL A 13 -20.03 -0.59 76.48
C VAL A 13 -21.01 0.19 75.61
N ASN A 14 -20.91 0.07 74.29
CA ASN A 14 -21.84 0.73 73.38
C ASN A 14 -23.04 -0.19 73.13
N PRO A 15 -24.27 0.14 73.58
CA PRO A 15 -25.40 -0.78 73.60
C PRO A 15 -26.33 -0.58 72.40
N ASN A 16 -25.77 -0.39 71.20
CA ASN A 16 -26.57 -0.18 69.98
C ASN A 16 -26.03 -1.01 68.82
N PHE A 17 -26.25 -2.32 68.90
CA PHE A 17 -26.32 -3.18 67.72
C PHE A 17 -27.80 -3.51 67.49
N PRO A 18 -28.34 -3.30 66.28
CA PRO A 18 -29.75 -3.57 66.00
C PRO A 18 -30.04 -5.06 66.20
N ARG A 19 -31.12 -5.34 66.95
CA ARG A 19 -31.67 -6.68 67.20
C ARG A 19 -32.39 -7.30 65.98
N SER A 20 -32.06 -6.85 64.77
CA SER A 20 -32.69 -7.24 63.51
C SER A 20 -31.62 -7.39 62.43
N CYS A 21 -31.71 -8.43 61.58
CA CYS A 21 -30.72 -8.67 60.52
C CYS A 21 -30.76 -7.53 59.50
N THR A 22 -29.95 -6.49 59.73
CA THR A 22 -29.82 -5.38 58.78
C THR A 22 -28.68 -5.78 57.87
N ALA A 23 -29.00 -6.13 56.62
CA ALA A 23 -28.03 -6.53 55.62
C ALA A 23 -26.87 -5.52 55.57
N MET A 24 -25.62 -5.98 55.77
CA MET A 24 -24.45 -5.15 55.47
C MET A 24 -24.43 -4.96 53.95
N GLN A 25 -24.77 -3.75 53.50
CA GLN A 25 -24.56 -3.32 52.12
C GLN A 25 -23.05 -3.25 51.87
N LEU A 26 -22.45 -4.37 51.51
CA LEU A 26 -21.16 -4.38 50.82
C LEU A 26 -21.43 -4.00 49.37
N ASN A 27 -20.75 -2.94 48.91
CA ASN A 27 -20.85 -2.37 47.57
C ASN A 27 -20.89 -3.46 46.49
N ARG A 28 -22.04 -3.57 45.80
CA ARG A 28 -22.18 -4.30 44.54
C ARG A 28 -21.67 -3.42 43.40
N ASP A 29 -20.38 -3.54 43.10
CA ASP A 29 -19.82 -3.10 41.80
C ASP A 29 -19.04 -4.24 41.15
N SER A 30 -19.65 -5.42 41.11
CA SER A 30 -19.24 -6.50 40.23
C SER A 30 -20.50 -7.20 39.71
N SER A 31 -20.59 -7.29 38.38
CA SER A 31 -21.71 -7.80 37.59
C SER A 31 -21.89 -9.32 37.74
N TRP A 32 -21.91 -9.84 38.96
CA TRP A 32 -22.23 -11.24 39.26
C TRP A 32 -23.58 -11.28 39.96
N SER A 33 -24.64 -11.24 39.15
CA SER A 33 -26.01 -11.45 39.63
C SER A 33 -26.23 -12.94 39.89
N ILE A 34 -25.95 -13.38 41.12
CA ILE A 34 -26.33 -14.71 41.57
C ILE A 34 -27.85 -14.69 41.82
N SER A 35 -28.62 -15.29 40.92
CA SER A 35 -30.03 -15.65 41.17
C SER A 35 -30.05 -16.94 41.98
N MET A 36 -30.47 -16.87 43.25
CA MET A 36 -30.68 -18.05 44.10
C MET A 36 -32.18 -18.22 44.37
N ALA A 37 -32.77 -19.23 43.77
CA ALA A 37 -34.00 -19.82 44.26
C ALA A 37 -33.84 -21.35 44.19
N SER A 38 -34.14 -21.99 45.33
CA SER A 38 -34.30 -23.44 45.52
C SER A 38 -33.03 -24.30 45.66
N ALA A 39 -32.84 -24.84 46.87
CA ALA A 39 -32.07 -26.03 47.24
C ALA A 39 -30.62 -26.13 46.73
N PHE A 40 -29.67 -26.11 47.67
CA PHE A 40 -28.26 -26.40 47.41
C PHE A 40 -28.10 -27.62 46.49
N PRO A 41 -27.49 -27.49 45.30
CA PRO A 41 -27.20 -28.66 44.47
C PRO A 41 -26.26 -29.56 45.26
N GLU A 42 -26.65 -30.83 45.48
CA GLU A 42 -25.79 -31.82 46.16
C GLU A 42 -24.43 -31.97 45.46
N GLU A 43 -24.36 -31.65 44.16
CA GLU A 43 -23.16 -31.60 43.32
C GLU A 43 -22.10 -30.58 43.80
N ASP A 44 -22.49 -29.53 44.54
CA ASP A 44 -21.55 -28.53 45.06
C ASP A 44 -20.87 -28.97 46.37
N LEU A 45 -21.29 -30.08 46.94
CA LEU A 45 -20.71 -30.70 48.14
C LEU A 45 -19.89 -31.94 47.83
N ASP A 46 -19.86 -32.38 46.57
CA ASP A 46 -19.08 -33.54 46.18
C ASP A 46 -17.58 -33.21 46.28
N GLU A 47 -16.88 -33.95 47.14
CA GLU A 47 -15.43 -33.90 47.33
C GLU A 47 -14.75 -35.16 46.81
N SER A 48 -15.45 -35.98 46.02
CA SER A 48 -14.89 -37.20 45.44
C SER A 48 -14.18 -36.94 44.11
N CYS A 49 -13.34 -37.89 43.73
CA CYS A 49 -12.64 -37.95 42.47
C CYS A 49 -13.56 -38.51 41.40
N ASP A 50 -13.72 -37.79 40.29
CA ASP A 50 -14.64 -38.16 39.20
C ASP A 50 -14.28 -39.50 38.55
N ASN A 51 -13.03 -39.94 38.66
CA ASN A 51 -12.55 -41.18 38.03
C ASN A 51 -12.71 -42.43 38.90
N CYS A 52 -12.67 -42.31 40.22
CA CYS A 52 -12.59 -43.48 41.11
C CYS A 52 -13.36 -43.37 42.42
N GLY A 53 -13.94 -42.20 42.72
CA GLY A 53 -14.70 -41.94 43.95
C GLY A 53 -13.86 -41.79 45.23
N GLU A 54 -12.53 -41.86 45.17
CA GLU A 54 -11.65 -41.49 46.31
C GLU A 54 -11.69 -39.96 46.56
N ASP A 55 -11.30 -39.49 47.75
CA ASP A 55 -11.26 -38.05 48.06
C ASP A 55 -10.40 -37.26 47.06
N ARG A 56 -10.95 -36.16 46.55
CA ARG A 56 -10.24 -35.26 45.65
C ARG A 56 -9.21 -34.42 46.39
N VAL A 57 -8.13 -34.10 45.70
CA VAL A 57 -7.06 -33.22 46.20
C VAL A 57 -6.72 -32.11 45.22
N CYS A 58 -7.22 -32.18 43.99
CA CYS A 58 -7.02 -31.15 42.98
C CYS A 58 -8.19 -31.13 41.97
N TYR A 59 -8.20 -30.09 41.14
CA TYR A 59 -9.16 -29.89 40.07
C TYR A 59 -8.43 -29.51 38.77
N CYS A 60 -8.74 -30.19 37.67
CA CYS A 60 -8.23 -29.85 36.36
C CYS A 60 -9.13 -28.82 35.70
N LEU A 61 -8.65 -27.58 35.49
CA LEU A 61 -9.44 -26.50 34.89
C LEU A 61 -9.77 -26.76 33.42
N LYS A 62 -8.90 -27.48 32.69
CA LYS A 62 -9.10 -27.79 31.27
C LYS A 62 -10.15 -28.87 31.06
N CYS A 63 -10.09 -29.96 31.83
CA CYS A 63 -11.04 -31.06 31.74
C CYS A 63 -12.29 -30.86 32.61
N MET A 64 -12.23 -29.90 33.53
CA MET A 64 -13.27 -29.65 34.53
C MET A 64 -13.53 -30.88 35.43
N LEU A 65 -12.47 -31.57 35.83
CA LEU A 65 -12.53 -32.81 36.62
C LEU A 65 -11.87 -32.65 38.00
N SER A 66 -12.53 -33.18 39.03
CA SER A 66 -12.00 -33.41 40.38
C SER A 66 -11.17 -34.69 40.43
N LEU A 67 -9.94 -34.63 40.94
CA LEU A 67 -9.00 -35.75 40.92
C LEU A 67 -8.39 -36.03 42.30
N CYS A 68 -8.29 -37.31 42.66
CA CYS A 68 -7.47 -37.77 43.79
C CYS A 68 -5.99 -37.78 43.39
N LYS A 69 -5.09 -37.97 44.37
CA LYS A 69 -3.64 -37.95 44.14
C LYS A 69 -3.17 -38.92 43.05
N LYS A 70 -3.69 -40.15 43.06
CA LYS A 70 -3.32 -41.18 42.05
C LYS A 70 -3.82 -40.80 40.66
N CYS A 71 -5.07 -40.33 40.58
CA CYS A 71 -5.68 -39.92 39.32
C CYS A 71 -5.01 -38.67 38.75
N LYS A 72 -4.59 -37.72 39.60
CA LYS A 72 -3.77 -36.56 39.22
C LYS A 72 -2.51 -36.98 38.48
N ASP A 73 -1.74 -37.91 39.08
CA ASP A 73 -0.50 -38.38 38.49
C ASP A 73 -0.76 -39.05 37.13
N SER A 74 -1.73 -39.96 37.01
CA SER A 74 -2.07 -40.57 35.72
C SER A 74 -2.58 -39.56 34.68
N HIS A 75 -3.34 -38.55 35.11
CA HIS A 75 -3.93 -37.54 34.23
C HIS A 75 -2.86 -36.61 33.66
N ALA A 76 -1.91 -36.17 34.50
CA ALA A 76 -0.81 -35.31 34.09
C ALA A 76 0.16 -35.99 33.11
N HIS A 77 0.26 -37.32 33.11
CA HIS A 77 1.09 -38.07 32.15
C HIS A 77 0.38 -38.35 30.82
N SER A 78 -0.95 -38.31 30.79
CA SER A 78 -1.75 -38.67 29.61
C SER A 78 -1.92 -37.50 28.64
N GLU A 79 -1.91 -36.26 29.13
CA GLU A 79 -2.23 -35.09 28.33
C GLU A 79 -1.35 -33.88 28.72
N GLU A 80 -0.63 -33.32 27.76
CA GLU A 80 0.19 -32.12 27.97
C GLU A 80 -0.68 -30.86 28.07
N GLY A 81 -0.27 -29.92 28.95
CA GLY A 81 -0.89 -28.59 29.07
C GLY A 81 -2.18 -28.55 29.91
N HIS A 82 -2.30 -29.42 30.92
CA HIS A 82 -3.43 -29.41 31.85
C HIS A 82 -3.15 -28.48 33.03
N ASP A 83 -4.05 -27.52 33.24
CA ASP A 83 -3.97 -26.60 34.37
C ASP A 83 -4.62 -27.22 35.61
N ILE A 84 -3.78 -27.79 36.47
CA ILE A 84 -4.21 -28.46 37.71
C ILE A 84 -4.12 -27.47 38.87
N LEU A 85 -5.26 -27.23 39.51
CA LEU A 85 -5.39 -26.45 40.73
C LEU A 85 -5.42 -27.39 41.95
N ASP A 86 -4.44 -27.25 42.85
CA ASP A 86 -4.43 -28.01 44.10
C ASP A 86 -5.48 -27.47 45.09
N LEU A 87 -6.24 -28.37 45.70
CA LEU A 87 -7.32 -28.07 46.64
C LEU A 87 -6.91 -28.52 48.05
N PRO A 88 -6.23 -27.67 48.82
CA PRO A 88 -5.89 -28.01 50.20
C PRO A 88 -7.16 -28.10 51.05
N PRO A 89 -7.11 -28.91 52.14
CA PRO A 89 -8.18 -28.95 53.13
C PRO A 89 -8.52 -27.54 53.64
N LEU A 90 -9.81 -27.29 53.91
CA LEU A 90 -10.22 -26.04 54.55
C LEU A 90 -9.65 -25.98 55.97
N GLU A 91 -9.01 -24.87 56.32
CA GLU A 91 -8.66 -24.59 57.71
C GLU A 91 -9.93 -24.40 58.53
N GLN A 92 -9.95 -24.93 59.75
CA GLN A 92 -11.08 -24.81 60.68
C GLN A 92 -10.99 -23.55 61.56
N ASN A 93 -10.21 -22.55 61.13
CA ASN A 93 -10.03 -21.31 61.87
C ASN A 93 -11.25 -20.40 61.68
N MET A 94 -12.21 -20.48 62.61
CA MET A 94 -13.45 -19.73 62.53
C MET A 94 -13.32 -18.32 63.11
N PRO A 95 -13.94 -17.30 62.49
CA PRO A 95 -13.91 -15.95 63.02
C PRO A 95 -14.75 -15.84 64.30
N MET A 96 -14.30 -15.04 65.27
CA MET A 96 -15.09 -14.75 66.47
C MET A 96 -16.34 -13.94 66.12
N CYS A 97 -17.44 -14.23 66.79
CA CYS A 97 -18.71 -13.57 66.56
C CYS A 97 -18.64 -12.11 67.00
N ALA A 98 -19.07 -11.20 66.12
CA ALA A 98 -19.08 -9.77 66.38
C ALA A 98 -19.97 -9.35 67.58
N GLN A 99 -20.98 -10.16 67.91
CA GLN A 99 -21.88 -9.92 69.05
C GLN A 99 -21.49 -10.71 70.30
N HIS A 100 -20.74 -11.81 70.13
CA HIS A 100 -20.34 -12.72 71.18
C HIS A 100 -18.84 -13.02 71.04
N ASN A 101 -18.00 -12.13 71.60
CA ASN A 101 -16.54 -12.18 71.46
C ASN A 101 -15.88 -13.45 72.05
N ASP A 102 -16.64 -14.25 72.80
CA ASP A 102 -16.24 -15.52 73.40
C ASP A 102 -16.66 -16.74 72.55
N ARG A 103 -17.27 -16.52 71.38
CA ARG A 103 -17.82 -17.60 70.54
C ARG A 103 -17.35 -17.50 69.10
N GLU A 104 -17.04 -18.66 68.53
CA GLU A 104 -16.73 -18.78 67.11
C GLU A 104 -18.00 -18.74 66.26
N SER A 105 -17.86 -18.21 65.05
CA SER A 105 -18.90 -18.16 64.03
C SER A 105 -18.81 -19.39 63.13
N THR A 106 -19.23 -20.53 63.67
CA THR A 106 -19.18 -21.84 63.00
C THR A 106 -20.24 -22.01 61.91
N LEU A 107 -21.19 -21.09 61.80
CA LEU A 107 -22.30 -21.13 60.84
C LEU A 107 -22.21 -19.98 59.85
N TYR A 108 -22.77 -20.16 58.66
CA TYR A 108 -22.91 -19.14 57.62
C TYR A 108 -24.39 -18.92 57.30
N CYS A 109 -24.85 -17.67 57.37
CA CYS A 109 -26.20 -17.30 56.94
C CYS A 109 -26.17 -16.85 55.48
N TRP A 110 -26.89 -17.54 54.60
CA TRP A 110 -26.96 -17.21 53.18
C TRP A 110 -27.78 -15.96 52.89
N GLY A 111 -28.87 -15.76 53.65
CA GLY A 111 -29.72 -14.58 53.52
C GLY A 111 -29.00 -13.28 53.85
N CYS A 112 -28.23 -13.28 54.96
CA CYS A 112 -27.45 -12.12 55.38
C CYS A 112 -25.99 -12.12 54.85
N GLN A 113 -25.55 -13.18 54.17
CA GLN A 113 -24.20 -13.38 53.62
C GLN A 113 -23.04 -13.20 54.61
N VAL A 114 -23.23 -13.62 55.87
CA VAL A 114 -22.26 -13.38 56.95
C VAL A 114 -21.99 -14.64 57.79
N PRO A 115 -20.78 -14.77 58.38
CA PRO A 115 -20.51 -15.72 59.46
C PRO A 115 -21.36 -15.41 60.71
N THR A 116 -21.89 -16.46 61.34
CA THR A 116 -22.76 -16.36 62.52
C THR A 116 -22.41 -17.43 63.56
N CYS A 117 -22.52 -17.12 64.85
CA CYS A 117 -22.50 -18.15 65.89
C CYS A 117 -23.89 -18.74 66.10
N GLU A 118 -24.00 -19.87 66.81
CA GLU A 118 -25.26 -20.58 67.04
C GLU A 118 -26.36 -19.72 67.71
N GLU A 119 -25.99 -18.82 68.63
CA GLU A 119 -26.96 -17.93 69.29
C GLU A 119 -27.50 -16.90 68.31
N CYS A 120 -26.62 -16.22 67.56
CA CYS A 120 -27.06 -15.30 66.52
C CYS A 120 -27.91 -16.01 65.46
N ALA A 121 -27.50 -17.21 65.02
CA ALA A 121 -28.24 -18.02 64.06
C ALA A 121 -29.67 -18.28 64.54
N ARG A 122 -29.84 -18.73 65.80
CA ARG A 122 -31.16 -19.01 66.38
C ARG A 122 -31.99 -17.76 66.64
N GLU A 123 -31.36 -16.69 67.09
CA GLU A 123 -32.08 -15.52 67.58
C GLU A 123 -32.44 -14.51 66.51
N ASN A 124 -31.59 -14.38 65.47
CA ASN A 124 -31.67 -13.31 64.49
C ASN A 124 -31.84 -13.82 63.05
N HIS A 125 -31.27 -14.97 62.68
CA HIS A 125 -31.30 -15.43 61.29
C HIS A 125 -32.41 -16.43 61.01
N LEU A 126 -32.49 -17.51 61.80
CA LEU A 126 -33.49 -18.57 61.63
C LEU A 126 -34.91 -18.08 61.95
N LYS A 127 -35.08 -17.15 62.91
CA LYS A 127 -36.38 -16.54 63.20
C LYS A 127 -36.89 -15.66 62.06
N GLU A 128 -35.99 -15.09 61.27
CA GLU A 128 -36.31 -14.31 60.07
C GLU A 128 -36.49 -15.22 58.83
N GLY A 129 -36.28 -16.53 58.97
CA GLY A 129 -36.46 -17.51 57.90
C GLY A 129 -35.29 -17.63 56.93
N HIS A 130 -34.09 -17.16 57.31
CA HIS A 130 -32.90 -17.32 56.49
C HIS A 130 -32.30 -18.74 56.59
N ASP A 131 -31.78 -19.24 55.46
CA ASP A 131 -31.01 -20.47 55.42
C ASP A 131 -29.64 -20.28 56.08
N VAL A 132 -29.31 -21.19 57.00
CA VAL A 132 -28.05 -21.21 57.75
C VAL A 132 -27.43 -22.61 57.62
N VAL A 133 -26.15 -22.66 57.28
CA VAL A 133 -25.37 -23.91 57.13
C VAL A 133 -24.06 -23.82 57.91
N GLU A 134 -23.31 -24.92 58.03
CA GLU A 134 -21.95 -24.84 58.57
C GLU A 134 -21.04 -24.00 57.68
N MET A 135 -20.14 -23.23 58.29
CA MET A 135 -19.22 -22.34 57.58
C MET A 135 -18.31 -23.12 56.61
N THR A 136 -17.83 -24.28 57.01
CA THR A 136 -17.03 -25.20 56.18
C THR A 136 -17.81 -25.64 54.94
N THR A 137 -19.08 -26.01 55.10
CA THR A 137 -20.00 -26.37 54.01
C THR A 137 -20.19 -25.18 53.05
N ALA A 138 -20.42 -23.97 53.57
CA ALA A 138 -20.57 -22.78 52.74
C ALA A 138 -19.28 -22.44 51.96
N ALA A 139 -18.12 -22.56 52.62
CA ALA A 139 -16.81 -22.33 51.99
C ALA A 139 -16.53 -23.35 50.88
N LEU A 140 -16.89 -24.61 51.09
CA LEU A 140 -16.75 -25.66 50.09
C LEU A 140 -17.63 -25.39 48.86
N ILE A 141 -18.91 -25.09 49.05
CA ILE A 141 -19.84 -24.74 47.97
C ILE A 141 -19.29 -23.56 47.17
N LYS A 142 -18.86 -22.49 47.84
CA LYS A 142 -18.31 -21.30 47.18
C LYS A 142 -17.02 -21.60 46.41
N ARG A 143 -16.13 -22.41 46.98
CA ARG A 143 -14.91 -22.84 46.31
C ARG A 143 -15.24 -23.58 45.01
N ASN A 144 -16.14 -24.56 45.07
CA ASN A 144 -16.49 -25.38 43.90
C ASN A 144 -17.16 -24.57 42.79
N GLN A 145 -18.07 -23.66 43.17
CA GLN A 145 -18.67 -22.71 42.24
C GLN A 145 -17.61 -21.85 41.54
N LEU A 146 -16.73 -21.20 42.31
CA LEU A 146 -15.68 -20.35 41.74
C LEU A 146 -14.75 -21.12 40.80
N ILE A 147 -14.34 -22.33 41.20
CA ILE A 147 -13.45 -23.15 40.37
C ILE A 147 -14.11 -23.49 39.04
N ARG A 148 -15.39 -23.92 39.04
CA ARG A 148 -16.12 -24.22 37.81
C ARG A 148 -16.34 -22.98 36.95
N ASP A 149 -16.83 -21.89 37.54
CA ASP A 149 -17.09 -20.64 36.81
C ASP A 149 -15.80 -20.13 36.13
N PHE A 150 -14.68 -20.13 36.85
CA PHE A 150 -13.40 -19.72 36.26
C PHE A 150 -12.86 -20.71 35.22
N ALA A 151 -13.08 -22.02 35.41
CA ALA A 151 -12.70 -23.02 34.43
C ALA A 151 -13.50 -22.86 33.12
N GLU A 152 -14.83 -22.70 33.22
CA GLU A 152 -15.71 -22.46 32.08
C GLU A 152 -15.34 -21.18 31.34
N GLU A 153 -15.18 -20.07 32.06
CA GLU A 153 -14.86 -18.78 31.46
C GLU A 153 -13.48 -18.82 30.79
N LYS A 154 -12.48 -19.45 31.43
CA LYS A 154 -11.16 -19.63 30.84
C LYS A 154 -11.23 -20.46 29.56
N ASN A 155 -11.89 -21.62 29.59
CA ASN A 155 -11.97 -22.53 28.46
C ASN A 155 -12.77 -21.95 27.29
N LYS A 156 -13.73 -21.05 27.58
CA LYS A 156 -14.50 -20.33 26.57
C LYS A 156 -13.75 -19.14 25.99
N LEU A 157 -13.21 -18.25 26.82
CA LEU A 157 -12.61 -16.99 26.36
C LEU A 157 -11.20 -17.14 25.82
N THR A 158 -10.37 -17.99 26.44
CA THR A 158 -8.96 -18.14 26.04
C THR A 158 -8.79 -18.50 24.57
N PRO A 159 -9.47 -19.53 24.01
CA PRO A 159 -9.35 -19.84 22.59
C PRO A 159 -9.90 -18.73 21.68
N GLN A 160 -10.95 -18.02 22.11
CA GLN A 160 -11.49 -16.88 21.35
C GLN A 160 -10.48 -15.73 21.28
N LEU A 161 -9.89 -15.36 22.41
CA LEU A 161 -8.88 -14.31 22.50
C LEU A 161 -7.61 -14.69 21.73
N GLN A 162 -7.13 -15.92 21.86
CA GLN A 162 -5.97 -16.42 21.09
C GLN A 162 -6.26 -16.43 19.59
N SER A 163 -7.46 -16.82 19.17
CA SER A 163 -7.88 -16.75 17.77
C SER A 163 -7.89 -15.31 17.25
N GLN A 164 -8.36 -14.35 18.05
CA GLN A 164 -8.33 -12.93 17.71
C GLN A 164 -6.90 -12.39 17.62
N VAL A 165 -6.00 -12.77 18.55
CA VAL A 165 -4.58 -12.40 18.48
C VAL A 165 -3.96 -12.89 17.17
N LYS A 166 -4.17 -14.16 16.82
CA LYS A 166 -3.66 -14.74 15.56
C LYS A 166 -4.23 -14.02 14.34
N ASN A 167 -5.52 -13.68 14.35
CA ASN A 167 -6.16 -12.92 13.27
C ASN A 167 -5.54 -11.52 13.12
N ILE A 168 -5.23 -10.86 14.24
CA ILE A 168 -4.53 -9.57 14.23
C ILE A 168 -3.11 -9.71 13.67
N GLU A 169 -2.36 -10.74 14.07
CA GLU A 169 -1.01 -11.00 13.55
C GLU A 169 -1.03 -11.25 12.03
N GLU A 170 -1.93 -12.11 11.55
CA GLU A 170 -2.16 -12.36 10.12
C GLU A 170 -2.56 -11.07 9.39
N GLY A 171 -3.46 -10.27 10.00
CA GLY A 171 -3.87 -8.98 9.48
C GLY A 171 -2.72 -7.98 9.36
N VAL A 172 -1.84 -7.89 10.35
CA VAL A 172 -0.67 -6.99 10.32
C VAL A 172 0.23 -7.32 9.13
N GLU A 173 0.53 -8.59 8.89
CA GLU A 173 1.35 -9.00 7.75
C GLU A 173 0.64 -8.75 6.41
N ALA A 174 -0.66 -9.03 6.33
CA ALA A 174 -1.46 -8.73 5.14
C ALA A 174 -1.50 -7.23 4.83
N TYR A 175 -1.65 -6.37 5.85
CA TYR A 175 -1.62 -4.91 5.67
C TYR A 175 -0.23 -4.42 5.24
N LYS A 176 0.86 -4.98 5.78
CA LYS A 176 2.22 -4.66 5.30
C LYS A 176 2.37 -4.99 3.82
N ALA A 177 1.93 -6.17 3.40
CA ALA A 177 1.95 -6.57 1.99
C ALA A 177 1.08 -5.64 1.12
N TYR A 178 -0.13 -5.31 1.57
CA TYR A 178 -1.02 -4.36 0.89
C TYR A 178 -0.36 -2.98 0.68
N PHE A 179 0.26 -2.41 1.71
CA PHE A 179 0.97 -1.13 1.58
C PHE A 179 2.20 -1.23 0.68
N GLN A 180 2.88 -2.38 0.66
CA GLN A 180 3.99 -2.59 -0.27
C GLN A 180 3.49 -2.65 -1.71
N ASN A 181 2.40 -3.36 -1.98
CA ASN A 181 1.79 -3.43 -3.32
C ASN A 181 1.34 -2.04 -3.81
N LEU A 182 0.80 -1.19 -2.92
CA LEU A 182 0.49 0.20 -3.25
C LEU A 182 1.74 0.99 -3.68
N LYS A 183 2.85 0.85 -2.96
CA LYS A 183 4.13 1.50 -3.33
C LYS A 183 4.66 0.99 -4.66
N ASP A 184 4.56 -0.31 -4.90
CA ASP A 184 5.04 -0.94 -6.13
C ASP A 184 4.19 -0.48 -7.33
N ALA A 185 2.87 -0.37 -7.16
CA ALA A 185 1.98 0.19 -8.17
C ALA A 185 2.31 1.66 -8.49
N MET A 186 2.55 2.50 -7.47
CA MET A 186 3.00 3.88 -7.68
C MET A 186 4.34 3.96 -8.42
N THR A 187 5.26 3.03 -8.11
CA THR A 187 6.57 2.94 -8.77
C THR A 187 6.42 2.51 -10.24
N ALA A 188 5.58 1.52 -10.52
CA ALA A 188 5.28 1.09 -11.88
C ALA A 188 4.65 2.21 -12.73
N GLN A 189 3.75 3.00 -12.12
CA GLN A 189 3.20 4.20 -12.77
C GLN A 189 4.29 5.23 -13.08
N ALA A 190 5.26 5.44 -12.17
CA ALA A 190 6.39 6.33 -12.40
C ALA A 190 7.23 5.89 -13.62
N GLU A 191 7.52 4.59 -13.74
CA GLU A 191 8.28 4.05 -14.88
C GLU A 191 7.52 4.19 -16.20
N LYS A 192 6.20 3.93 -16.20
CA LYS A 192 5.34 4.15 -17.37
C LYS A 192 5.37 5.62 -17.83
N LEU A 193 5.29 6.55 -16.88
CA LEU A 193 5.37 7.99 -17.17
C LEU A 193 6.73 8.38 -17.79
N LYS A 194 7.83 7.88 -17.23
CA LYS A 194 9.18 8.10 -17.79
C LYS A 194 9.29 7.56 -19.22
N GLN A 195 8.74 6.38 -19.48
CA GLN A 195 8.71 5.82 -20.82
C GLN A 195 7.94 6.72 -21.80
N MET A 196 6.76 7.22 -21.40
CA MET A 196 5.99 8.15 -22.25
C MET A 196 6.76 9.44 -22.54
N VAL A 197 7.49 9.99 -21.56
CA VAL A 197 8.34 11.16 -21.78
C VAL A 197 9.46 10.86 -22.77
N ASN A 198 10.13 9.71 -22.63
CA ASN A 198 11.19 9.29 -23.56
C ASN A 198 10.66 9.11 -24.98
N GLU A 199 9.49 8.49 -25.15
CA GLU A 199 8.83 8.33 -26.46
C GLU A 199 8.58 9.68 -27.15
N VAL A 200 8.11 10.69 -26.41
CA VAL A 200 7.89 12.05 -26.94
C VAL A 200 9.23 12.72 -27.31
N VAL A 201 10.27 12.53 -26.50
CA VAL A 201 11.61 13.07 -26.81
C VAL A 201 12.18 12.44 -28.08
N GLU A 202 12.09 11.12 -28.21
CA GLU A 202 12.55 10.41 -29.42
C GLU A 202 11.77 10.84 -30.67
N GLU A 203 10.46 11.08 -30.53
CA GLU A 203 9.62 11.64 -31.59
C GLU A 203 10.14 13.01 -32.05
N ARG A 204 10.36 13.96 -31.13
CA ARG A 204 10.89 15.29 -31.45
C ARG A 204 12.30 15.25 -32.04
N GLN A 205 13.16 14.36 -31.56
CA GLN A 205 14.50 14.19 -32.12
C GLN A 205 14.47 13.64 -33.55
N ARG A 206 13.52 12.76 -33.86
CA ARG A 206 13.33 12.23 -35.22
C ARG A 206 12.88 13.34 -36.18
N GLU A 207 11.92 14.17 -35.76
CA GLU A 207 11.48 15.35 -36.53
C GLU A 207 12.66 16.31 -36.81
N LEU A 208 13.47 16.61 -35.79
CA LEU A 208 14.66 17.45 -35.96
C LEU A 208 15.67 16.87 -36.95
N LYS A 209 15.93 15.57 -36.87
CA LYS A 209 16.85 14.87 -37.78
C LYS A 209 16.37 14.88 -39.22
N GLU A 210 15.06 14.75 -39.43
CA GLU A 210 14.47 14.83 -40.78
C GLU A 210 14.58 16.25 -41.36
N MET A 211 14.27 17.28 -40.57
CA MET A 211 14.43 18.67 -40.98
C MET A 211 15.90 19.02 -41.28
N GLU A 212 16.84 18.53 -40.46
CA GLU A 212 18.28 18.68 -40.70
C GLU A 212 18.67 18.07 -42.05
N LYS A 213 18.24 16.84 -42.32
CA LYS A 213 18.51 16.16 -43.58
C LYS A 213 17.94 16.93 -44.78
N ASN A 214 16.69 17.37 -44.71
CA ASN A 214 16.05 18.10 -45.80
C ASN A 214 16.72 19.46 -46.04
N SER A 215 17.07 20.17 -44.96
CA SER A 215 17.82 21.42 -45.03
C SER A 215 19.19 21.23 -45.68
N ALA A 216 19.90 20.16 -45.35
CA ALA A 216 21.20 19.84 -45.96
C ALA A 216 21.09 19.55 -47.46
N ILE A 217 20.04 18.83 -47.90
CA ILE A 217 19.76 18.58 -49.33
C ILE A 217 19.57 19.90 -50.07
N ILE A 218 18.68 20.77 -49.58
CA ILE A 218 18.40 22.08 -50.21
C ILE A 218 19.69 22.91 -50.33
N LEU A 219 20.46 23.00 -49.23
CA LEU A 219 21.72 23.76 -49.24
C LEU A 219 22.75 23.15 -50.21
N GLN A 220 22.80 21.83 -50.34
CA GLN A 220 23.70 21.15 -51.26
C GLN A 220 23.30 21.35 -52.73
N GLU A 221 22.01 21.30 -53.05
CA GLU A 221 21.48 21.61 -54.38
C GLU A 221 21.75 23.08 -54.76
N GLN A 222 21.56 24.00 -53.83
CA GLN A 222 21.88 25.41 -54.04
C GLN A 222 23.38 25.64 -54.25
N ARG A 223 24.24 24.94 -53.50
CA ARG A 223 25.69 24.97 -53.73
C ARG A 223 26.02 24.49 -55.15
N GLN A 224 25.47 23.35 -55.56
CA GLN A 224 25.72 22.80 -56.89
C GLN A 224 25.26 23.77 -57.99
N LYS A 225 24.07 24.36 -57.85
CA LYS A 225 23.54 25.36 -58.78
C LYS A 225 24.49 26.57 -58.95
N LEU A 226 25.09 27.02 -57.85
CA LEU A 226 26.08 28.10 -57.90
C LEU A 226 27.39 27.66 -58.55
N GLU A 227 27.88 26.46 -58.24
CA GLU A 227 29.10 25.88 -58.83
C GLU A 227 28.93 25.70 -60.35
N ASP A 228 27.79 25.19 -60.80
CA ASP A 228 27.46 25.02 -62.22
C ASP A 228 27.38 26.37 -62.95
N HIS A 229 26.76 27.39 -62.34
CA HIS A 229 26.69 28.74 -62.91
C HIS A 229 28.08 29.38 -63.05
N VAL A 230 28.96 29.17 -62.06
CA VAL A 230 30.36 29.62 -62.12
C VAL A 230 31.13 28.87 -63.20
N ALA A 231 30.93 27.56 -63.34
CA ALA A 231 31.55 26.74 -64.38
C ALA A 231 31.13 27.23 -65.77
N GLU A 232 29.83 27.48 -65.99
CA GLU A 232 29.31 27.94 -67.27
C GLU A 232 29.86 29.33 -67.66
N ILE A 233 30.05 30.22 -66.69
CA ILE A 233 30.74 31.50 -66.90
C ILE A 233 32.18 31.28 -67.35
N HIS A 234 32.94 30.42 -66.64
CA HIS A 234 34.33 30.14 -66.99
C HIS A 234 34.46 29.51 -68.38
N ASP A 235 33.62 28.53 -68.71
CA ASP A 235 33.63 27.85 -70.00
C ASP A 235 33.33 28.84 -71.13
N THR A 236 32.30 29.68 -70.96
CA THR A 236 31.95 30.71 -71.95
C THR A 236 33.08 31.72 -72.16
N ILE A 237 33.81 32.10 -71.10
CA ILE A 237 34.99 32.97 -71.20
C ILE A 237 36.14 32.26 -71.92
N ASN A 238 36.39 30.98 -71.65
CA ASN A 238 37.45 30.22 -72.30
C ASN A 238 37.19 30.03 -73.80
N GLU A 239 35.95 29.69 -74.19
CA GLU A 239 35.54 29.65 -75.59
C GLU A 239 35.74 31.01 -76.29
N TYR A 240 35.40 32.10 -75.60
CA TYR A 240 35.63 33.45 -76.14
C TYR A 240 37.13 33.76 -76.28
N ARG A 241 37.98 33.35 -75.33
CA ARG A 241 39.44 33.56 -75.41
C ARG A 241 40.04 32.89 -76.64
N GLU A 242 39.61 31.68 -76.98
CA GLU A 242 40.07 30.98 -78.19
C GLU A 242 39.65 31.74 -79.46
N THR A 243 38.41 32.25 -79.48
CA THR A 243 37.91 33.08 -80.57
C THR A 243 38.72 34.38 -80.70
N GLU A 244 38.99 35.06 -79.59
CA GLU A 244 39.75 36.31 -79.53
C GLU A 244 41.20 36.11 -80.00
N GLN A 245 41.85 34.99 -79.62
CA GLN A 245 43.22 34.67 -80.04
C GLN A 245 43.37 34.52 -81.56
N SER A 246 42.30 34.19 -82.28
CA SER A 246 42.33 34.11 -83.74
C SER A 246 42.50 35.47 -84.42
N GLY A 247 42.15 36.58 -83.73
CA GLY A 247 42.19 37.94 -84.27
C GLY A 247 41.24 38.21 -85.45
N ASP A 248 40.32 37.27 -85.72
CA ASP A 248 39.41 37.33 -86.86
C ASP A 248 38.11 38.08 -86.49
N PRO A 249 37.87 39.28 -87.05
CA PRO A 249 36.70 40.09 -86.70
C PRO A 249 35.38 39.43 -87.09
N GLU A 250 35.35 38.54 -88.09
CA GLU A 250 34.13 37.84 -88.51
C GLU A 250 33.73 36.78 -87.47
N LYS A 251 34.71 36.02 -86.94
CA LYS A 251 34.48 35.02 -85.89
C LYS A 251 34.08 35.65 -84.55
N ILE A 252 34.68 36.79 -84.19
CA ILE A 252 34.31 37.52 -82.97
C ILE A 252 32.84 37.99 -83.05
N LYS A 253 32.45 38.56 -84.20
CA LYS A 253 31.05 38.97 -84.44
C LYS A 253 30.11 37.77 -84.38
N GLU A 254 30.46 36.65 -85.01
CA GLU A 254 29.65 35.43 -85.01
C GLU A 254 29.48 34.85 -83.60
N PHE A 255 30.55 34.81 -82.79
CA PHE A 255 30.48 34.37 -81.40
C PHE A 255 29.55 35.28 -80.58
N ALA A 256 29.70 36.59 -80.73
CA ALA A 256 28.84 37.56 -80.04
C ALA A 256 27.37 37.36 -80.44
N ASP A 257 27.06 37.36 -81.74
CA ASP A 257 25.69 37.19 -82.24
C ASP A 257 25.05 35.88 -81.72
N LYS A 258 25.84 34.79 -81.57
CA LYS A 258 25.36 33.50 -81.06
C LYS A 258 25.18 33.45 -79.53
N ASN A 259 26.08 34.09 -78.77
CA ASN A 259 26.16 33.92 -77.31
C ASN A 259 25.61 35.11 -76.51
N MET A 260 25.18 36.20 -77.16
CA MET A 260 24.68 37.40 -76.45
C MET A 260 23.53 37.12 -75.48
N ASP A 261 22.59 36.23 -75.84
CA ASP A 261 21.50 35.84 -74.94
C ASP A 261 22.00 35.01 -73.75
N LYS A 262 22.95 34.09 -73.98
CA LYS A 262 23.60 33.29 -72.93
C LYS A 262 24.34 34.19 -71.95
N ILE A 263 25.16 35.10 -72.46
CA ILE A 263 25.91 36.08 -71.66
C ILE A 263 24.95 36.96 -70.83
N SER A 264 23.80 37.34 -71.40
CA SER A 264 22.80 38.12 -70.70
C SER A 264 22.17 37.35 -69.53
N ARG A 265 21.90 36.04 -69.69
CA ARG A 265 21.44 35.17 -68.61
C ARG A 265 22.50 34.94 -67.53
N LEU A 266 23.76 34.71 -67.92
CA LEU A 266 24.86 34.47 -66.98
C LEU A 266 25.16 35.65 -66.05
N LYS A 267 24.81 36.88 -66.47
CA LYS A 267 24.91 38.08 -65.64
C LYS A 267 23.89 38.14 -64.51
N GLN A 268 22.80 37.38 -64.62
CA GLN A 268 21.78 37.31 -63.59
C GLN A 268 22.22 36.34 -62.49
N PHE A 269 22.01 36.73 -61.24
CA PHE A 269 22.33 35.87 -60.10
C PHE A 269 21.27 34.76 -60.00
N PRO A 270 21.67 33.49 -59.81
CA PRO A 270 20.70 32.41 -59.66
C PRO A 270 19.78 32.62 -58.45
N GLU A 271 18.49 32.33 -58.59
CA GLU A 271 17.56 32.37 -57.46
C GLU A 271 17.94 31.38 -56.36
N MET A 272 17.82 31.83 -55.11
CA MET A 272 18.20 31.10 -53.90
C MET A 272 17.04 31.02 -52.92
N VAL A 273 16.83 29.82 -52.38
CA VAL A 273 15.94 29.55 -51.25
C VAL A 273 16.62 29.95 -49.95
N LYS A 274 15.86 30.56 -49.03
CA LYS A 274 16.31 30.85 -47.67
C LYS A 274 15.95 29.68 -46.76
N VAL A 275 16.95 29.01 -46.20
CA VAL A 275 16.77 27.95 -45.20
C VAL A 275 16.84 28.57 -43.80
N THR A 276 15.82 28.34 -42.96
CA THR A 276 15.75 28.87 -41.59
C THR A 276 15.63 27.71 -40.59
N PRO A 277 16.54 27.60 -39.59
CA PRO A 277 16.49 26.51 -38.62
C PRO A 277 15.34 26.68 -37.61
N PRO A 278 14.85 25.58 -37.00
CA PRO A 278 13.84 25.64 -35.94
C PRO A 278 14.43 26.20 -34.64
N THR A 279 13.56 26.75 -33.78
CA THR A 279 13.90 27.19 -32.43
C THR A 279 13.25 26.27 -31.40
N TYR A 280 13.95 25.96 -30.31
CA TYR A 280 13.40 25.21 -29.18
C TYR A 280 12.94 26.16 -28.08
N GLU A 281 11.68 26.03 -27.67
CA GLU A 281 11.10 26.73 -26.53
C GLU A 281 10.53 25.72 -25.55
N SER A 282 11.02 25.74 -24.30
CA SER A 282 10.54 24.82 -23.28
C SER A 282 9.23 25.32 -22.64
N ALA A 283 8.28 24.41 -22.47
CA ALA A 283 7.06 24.70 -21.73
C ALA A 283 7.33 24.77 -20.23
N LYS A 284 6.56 25.59 -19.51
CA LYS A 284 6.52 25.59 -18.05
C LYS A 284 5.75 24.36 -17.56
N VAL A 285 6.41 23.50 -16.80
CA VAL A 285 5.80 22.30 -16.23
C VAL A 285 5.13 22.64 -14.90
N ASP A 286 3.88 22.22 -14.74
CA ASP A 286 3.10 22.36 -13.52
C ASP A 286 3.24 21.11 -12.65
N VAL A 287 3.68 21.28 -11.40
CA VAL A 287 3.85 20.19 -10.44
C VAL A 287 2.50 19.58 -10.04
N ASP A 288 1.42 20.36 -10.05
CA ASP A 288 0.08 19.85 -9.71
C ASP A 288 -0.42 18.87 -10.77
N PHE A 289 -0.12 19.12 -12.06
CA PHE A 289 -0.38 18.17 -13.14
C PHE A 289 0.40 16.87 -12.96
N ILE A 290 1.69 16.95 -12.61
CA ILE A 290 2.48 15.75 -12.32
C ILE A 290 1.86 14.97 -11.16
N ARG A 291 1.40 15.63 -10.10
CA ARG A 291 0.72 14.97 -8.98
C ARG A 291 -0.54 14.25 -9.42
N GLU A 292 -1.36 14.86 -10.28
CA GLU A 292 -2.59 14.27 -10.82
C GLU A 292 -2.33 12.96 -11.60
N MET A 293 -1.20 12.87 -12.33
CA MET A 293 -0.80 11.66 -13.05
C MET A 293 -0.51 10.45 -12.14
N PHE A 294 -0.26 10.67 -10.84
CA PHE A 294 -0.06 9.61 -9.84
C PHE A 294 -1.33 9.25 -9.05
N GLY A 295 -2.44 9.96 -9.28
CA GLY A 295 -3.71 9.72 -8.59
C GLY A 295 -3.78 10.28 -7.17
N THR A 296 -4.76 9.80 -6.39
CA THR A 296 -5.03 10.26 -5.01
C THR A 296 -5.09 9.08 -4.05
N LEU A 297 -4.48 9.23 -2.87
CA LEU A 297 -4.64 8.27 -1.78
C LEU A 297 -5.94 8.55 -1.04
N VAL A 298 -6.84 7.56 -1.02
CA VAL A 298 -8.10 7.62 -0.27
C VAL A 298 -7.92 6.90 1.07
N PHE A 299 -7.97 7.66 2.16
CA PHE A 299 -7.91 7.11 3.50
C PHE A 299 -9.33 6.77 3.99
N LYS A 300 -9.54 5.52 4.39
CA LYS A 300 -10.77 5.10 5.06
C LYS A 300 -10.56 5.18 6.57
N GLU A 301 -11.55 5.65 7.31
CA GLU A 301 -11.48 5.73 8.78
C GLU A 301 -11.41 4.33 9.41
N HIS A 302 -10.70 4.22 10.52
CA HIS A 302 -10.64 2.99 11.29
C HIS A 302 -11.94 2.78 12.07
N THR A 303 -12.62 1.65 11.84
CA THR A 303 -13.78 1.23 12.61
C THR A 303 -13.41 0.13 13.60
N TRP A 304 -13.86 0.23 14.85
CA TRP A 304 -13.65 -0.81 15.87
C TRP A 304 -14.83 -1.79 15.88
N SER A 305 -14.54 -3.10 15.85
CA SER A 305 -15.51 -4.16 16.06
C SER A 305 -14.94 -5.20 17.02
N THR A 306 -15.78 -5.70 17.92
CA THR A 306 -15.41 -6.76 18.87
C THR A 306 -15.60 -8.17 18.29
N ASP A 307 -16.33 -8.31 17.18
CA ASP A 307 -16.76 -9.61 16.64
C ASP A 307 -16.38 -9.84 15.17
N GLU A 308 -16.02 -8.79 14.42
CA GLU A 308 -15.64 -8.95 13.01
C GLU A 308 -14.16 -9.28 12.84
N ARG A 309 -13.85 -10.31 12.04
CA ARG A 309 -12.49 -10.58 11.59
C ARG A 309 -11.97 -9.39 10.77
N LEU A 310 -10.66 -9.13 10.85
CA LEU A 310 -10.00 -8.13 10.01
C LEU A 310 -10.28 -8.43 8.54
N LYS A 311 -11.01 -7.52 7.88
CA LYS A 311 -11.22 -7.56 6.44
C LYS A 311 -9.93 -7.05 5.79
N ILE A 312 -9.20 -7.96 5.15
CA ILE A 312 -8.06 -7.61 4.31
C ILE A 312 -8.62 -7.10 2.98
N PRO A 313 -8.26 -5.89 2.52
CA PRO A 313 -8.71 -5.39 1.22
C PRO A 313 -8.26 -6.34 0.10
N ASP A 314 -9.14 -6.60 -0.86
CA ASP A 314 -8.83 -7.44 -2.02
C ASP A 314 -7.81 -6.75 -2.93
N HIS A 315 -6.93 -7.54 -3.54
CA HIS A 315 -5.86 -7.06 -4.40
C HIS A 315 -6.41 -6.47 -5.71
N ASP A 316 -7.60 -6.90 -6.14
CA ASP A 316 -8.22 -6.49 -7.40
C ASP A 316 -8.87 -5.10 -7.35
N GLU A 317 -9.15 -4.54 -6.17
CA GLU A 317 -9.64 -3.16 -6.03
C GLU A 317 -8.53 -2.10 -6.27
N LEU A 318 -7.26 -2.53 -6.36
CA LEU A 318 -6.09 -1.65 -6.45
C LEU A 318 -5.65 -1.29 -7.87
N ILE A 319 -6.26 -1.90 -8.89
CA ILE A 319 -5.76 -1.82 -10.28
C ILE A 319 -6.81 -1.24 -11.21
N GLN A 320 -7.23 -0.01 -10.95
CA GLN A 320 -7.63 0.88 -12.03
C GLN A 320 -6.63 2.02 -12.07
N LEU A 321 -5.48 1.74 -12.69
CA LEU A 321 -4.51 2.79 -13.02
C LEU A 321 -5.23 3.81 -13.91
N PRO A 322 -5.16 5.11 -13.60
CA PRO A 322 -5.63 6.15 -14.52
C PRO A 322 -4.96 5.95 -15.88
N THR A 323 -5.76 5.83 -16.94
CA THR A 323 -5.26 5.77 -18.30
C THR A 323 -4.79 7.17 -18.67
N ILE A 324 -3.48 7.39 -18.70
CA ILE A 324 -2.91 8.66 -19.14
C ILE A 324 -2.89 8.67 -20.66
N GLU A 325 -3.65 9.58 -21.25
CA GLU A 325 -3.69 9.75 -22.71
C GLU A 325 -2.39 10.38 -23.20
N LYS A 326 -1.73 9.72 -24.17
CA LYS A 326 -0.48 10.23 -24.78
C LYS A 326 -0.64 11.65 -25.34
N GLU A 327 -1.83 11.98 -25.84
CA GLU A 327 -2.16 13.29 -26.40
C GLU A 327 -2.13 14.43 -25.36
N GLU A 328 -2.48 14.15 -24.10
CA GLU A 328 -2.47 15.16 -23.05
C GLU A 328 -1.04 15.52 -22.63
N VAL A 329 -0.16 14.52 -22.60
CA VAL A 329 1.28 14.73 -22.43
C VAL A 329 1.83 15.55 -23.61
N ARG A 330 1.51 15.17 -24.86
CA ARG A 330 1.98 15.88 -26.06
C ARG A 330 1.63 17.36 -26.09
N LYS A 331 0.39 17.74 -25.70
CA LYS A 331 -0.05 19.15 -25.67
C LYS A 331 0.81 20.04 -24.76
N LYS A 332 1.36 19.50 -23.67
CA LYS A 332 2.16 20.26 -22.70
C LYS A 332 3.65 20.29 -23.03
N PHE A 333 4.16 19.30 -23.76
CA PHE A 333 5.57 19.25 -24.20
C PHE A 333 5.84 20.05 -25.50
N GLY A 334 4.86 20.82 -25.97
CA GLY A 334 4.97 21.72 -27.11
C GLY A 334 4.78 20.99 -28.44
N THR A 335 4.03 21.61 -29.34
CA THR A 335 3.94 21.21 -30.74
C THR A 335 4.99 21.99 -31.51
N LEU A 336 5.87 21.30 -32.24
CA LEU A 336 6.76 21.98 -33.17
C LEU A 336 5.90 22.55 -34.30
N VAL A 337 5.72 23.87 -34.33
CA VAL A 337 4.99 24.52 -35.43
C VAL A 337 5.96 24.64 -36.60
N VAL A 338 5.81 23.75 -37.58
CA VAL A 338 6.43 23.93 -38.89
C VAL A 338 5.60 25.00 -39.60
N THR A 339 6.07 26.25 -39.60
CA THR A 339 5.56 27.23 -40.55
C THR A 339 6.08 26.82 -41.92
N GLU A 340 5.24 26.21 -42.74
CA GLU A 340 5.51 26.11 -44.17
C GLU A 340 5.78 27.53 -44.67
N ALA A 341 6.91 27.72 -45.35
CA ALA A 341 7.24 29.01 -45.93
C ALA A 341 6.15 29.37 -46.95
N GLU A 342 5.38 30.42 -46.68
CA GLU A 342 4.47 30.96 -47.67
C GLU A 342 5.29 31.34 -48.91
N PRO A 343 4.85 30.93 -50.12
CA PRO A 343 5.47 31.41 -51.34
C PRO A 343 5.36 32.93 -51.35
N THR A 344 6.49 33.60 -51.58
CA THR A 344 6.55 35.05 -51.75
C THR A 344 5.51 35.47 -52.80
N GLU A 345 4.51 36.26 -52.38
CA GLU A 345 3.51 36.83 -53.27
C GLU A 345 4.20 37.61 -54.39
N GLU A 346 4.02 37.16 -55.63
CA GLU A 346 4.28 37.96 -56.82
C GLU A 346 3.12 38.94 -57.04
N ASP A 347 3.47 40.21 -57.23
CA ASP A 347 2.57 41.30 -57.60
C ASP A 347 1.92 41.01 -58.97
N PRO A 348 0.59 41.10 -59.15
CA PRO A 348 -0.08 40.54 -60.32
C PRO A 348 -0.12 41.52 -61.51
N GLN A 349 0.34 41.08 -62.68
CA GLN A 349 -0.09 41.61 -63.97
C GLN A 349 -0.48 40.50 -64.96
N GLU A 350 -1.76 40.14 -64.90
CA GLU A 350 -2.72 39.95 -66.00
C GLU A 350 -2.18 39.55 -67.40
N ASN A 351 -2.42 38.29 -67.83
CA ASN A 351 -3.33 37.99 -68.96
C ASN A 351 -3.59 36.49 -69.24
N GLN A 352 -4.86 36.11 -69.09
CA GLN A 352 -5.75 35.25 -69.91
C GLN A 352 -5.28 34.02 -70.72
N ARG A 353 -6.08 32.93 -70.52
CA ARG A 353 -6.50 31.84 -71.45
C ARG A 353 -5.43 30.80 -71.82
N THR A 354 -5.68 29.49 -71.91
CA THR A 354 -6.90 28.69 -72.21
C THR A 354 -6.84 27.30 -71.57
N GLU A 355 -8.03 26.70 -71.43
CA GLU A 355 -8.34 25.30 -71.10
C GLU A 355 -7.60 24.27 -71.98
N GLU A 356 -7.26 23.11 -71.42
CA GLU A 356 -7.48 21.80 -72.07
C GLU A 356 -7.38 20.64 -71.07
N THR A 357 -8.14 19.59 -71.35
CA THR A 357 -8.70 18.58 -70.44
C THR A 357 -8.02 17.20 -70.54
N ASN A 358 -7.80 16.55 -69.39
CA ASN A 358 -7.84 15.08 -69.08
C ASN A 358 -6.91 14.09 -69.83
N PRO A 359 -6.75 12.81 -69.40
CA PRO A 359 -6.94 12.14 -68.10
C PRO A 359 -5.71 11.23 -67.68
N PRO A 360 -5.76 10.45 -66.57
CA PRO A 360 -4.62 9.70 -66.04
C PRO A 360 -4.53 8.25 -66.56
N VAL A 361 -3.31 7.70 -66.60
CA VAL A 361 -3.03 6.28 -66.89
C VAL A 361 -2.13 5.71 -65.80
N GLU A 362 -2.60 4.61 -65.19
CA GLU A 362 -1.92 3.76 -64.21
C GLU A 362 -0.66 3.07 -64.79
N PRO A 363 0.30 2.62 -63.96
CA PRO A 363 1.23 1.58 -64.37
C PRO A 363 0.96 0.25 -63.64
N GLU A 364 0.62 -0.78 -64.43
CA GLU A 364 0.80 -2.19 -64.06
C GLU A 364 2.26 -2.62 -64.29
N GLY A 365 2.74 -3.54 -63.45
CA GLY A 365 3.39 -4.74 -63.97
C GLY A 365 4.91 -4.85 -63.81
N ASP A 366 5.29 -5.41 -62.68
CA ASP A 366 6.41 -6.31 -62.39
C ASP A 366 7.35 -6.74 -63.54
N ARG A 367 8.66 -6.67 -63.24
CA ARG A 367 9.62 -7.70 -63.69
C ARG A 367 10.76 -7.87 -62.69
N GLU A 368 10.79 -9.06 -62.10
CA GLU A 368 11.91 -9.63 -61.35
C GLU A 368 13.12 -9.94 -62.24
N VAL A 369 14.20 -10.33 -61.54
CA VAL A 369 15.35 -11.17 -61.94
C VAL A 369 16.65 -10.40 -62.17
N SER A 370 17.59 -10.44 -61.23
CA SER A 370 18.59 -11.52 -61.10
C SER A 370 19.59 -11.25 -59.98
N GLU A 371 19.92 -12.32 -59.26
CA GLU A 371 21.03 -12.44 -58.31
C GLU A 371 22.40 -12.28 -58.99
N SER A 372 23.37 -11.73 -58.27
CA SER A 372 24.77 -12.11 -58.43
C SER A 372 25.50 -12.04 -57.08
N VAL A 373 25.90 -13.22 -56.62
CA VAL A 373 26.84 -13.53 -55.53
C VAL A 373 28.28 -13.32 -56.03
N ILE A 374 29.22 -12.94 -55.13
CA ILE A 374 30.69 -13.17 -55.07
C ILE A 374 31.20 -12.21 -53.97
N SER A 375 31.33 -12.62 -52.70
CA SER A 375 32.43 -13.34 -52.01
C SER A 375 33.58 -12.45 -51.53
N ASP A 376 33.71 -12.42 -50.20
CA ASP A 376 34.90 -12.43 -49.33
C ASP A 376 36.20 -11.72 -49.77
N ASP A 377 36.66 -10.80 -48.92
CA ASP A 377 38.07 -10.78 -48.50
C ASP A 377 38.19 -10.16 -47.09
N GLU A 378 38.86 -10.90 -46.21
CA GLU A 378 39.32 -10.46 -44.89
C GLU A 378 40.50 -9.50 -45.03
N ASP A 379 40.62 -8.50 -44.14
CA ASP A 379 41.87 -8.30 -43.40
C ASP A 379 41.70 -7.29 -42.24
N ILE A 380 42.05 -7.77 -41.05
CA ILE A 380 42.20 -7.03 -39.79
C ILE A 380 43.68 -6.67 -39.63
N PRO A 381 44.00 -5.51 -39.03
CA PRO A 381 44.91 -5.58 -37.88
C PRO A 381 44.38 -4.85 -36.65
N ARG A 382 44.57 -5.54 -35.51
CA ARG A 382 44.49 -5.03 -34.14
C ARG A 382 45.61 -4.03 -33.90
N GLU A 383 45.31 -2.92 -33.23
CA GLU A 383 46.23 -2.33 -32.26
C GLU A 383 45.50 -2.06 -30.94
N THR A 384 46.18 -2.48 -29.89
CA THR A 384 45.91 -2.34 -28.48
C THR A 384 46.20 -0.91 -28.02
N ASP A 385 45.38 -0.34 -27.13
CA ASP A 385 45.98 0.24 -25.92
C ASP A 385 44.99 0.31 -24.75
N GLU A 386 45.53 -0.02 -23.58
CA GLU A 386 44.90 0.05 -22.27
C GLU A 386 44.95 1.50 -21.77
N THR A 387 43.92 1.96 -21.05
CA THR A 387 44.15 2.76 -19.83
C THR A 387 42.88 2.89 -18.99
N GLN A 388 42.95 2.26 -17.82
CA GLN A 388 42.10 2.53 -16.66
C GLN A 388 42.44 3.90 -16.07
N PHE A 389 41.42 4.65 -15.65
CA PHE A 389 41.55 5.62 -14.55
C PHE A 389 40.28 5.60 -13.69
N ILE A 390 40.48 5.13 -12.45
CA ILE A 390 39.93 5.52 -11.13
C ILE A 390 38.44 5.86 -11.03
#